data_AF-A0A845GEM2-F1
#
_entry.id   AF-A0A845GEM2-F1
#
_cell.length_a   1.000
_cell.length_b   1.000
_cell.length_c   1.000
_cell.angle_alpha   90.00
_cell.angle_beta   90.00
_cell.angle_gamma   90.00
#
_symmetry.space_group_name_H-M   'P 1'
#
loop_
_entity.id
_entity.type
_entity.pdbx_description
1 polymer ?
#
loop_
_entity_poly.entity_id
_entity_poly.type
_entity_poly.pdbx_seq_one_letter_code
_entity_poly.pdbx_strand_id
1 'polypeptide(L)' 'MNILLINHYAGSVRHGMEYRPYFLAREWVRAGHRVRIVAAAHSHLRSRAPQLGGRAVLDE' A
#
# COMPACT_ATOMS: atom_id res chain seq x y z
N MET A 1 -6.86 14.70 -8.82
CA MET A 1 -5.90 14.08 -9.77
C MET A 1 -5.83 12.58 -9.51
N ASN A 2 -5.29 11.80 -10.45
CA ASN A 2 -5.00 10.38 -10.24
C ASN A 2 -3.52 10.24 -9.84
N ILE A 3 -3.26 9.62 -8.69
CA ILE A 3 -1.91 9.41 -8.14
C ILE A 3 -1.68 7.89 -7.99
N LEU A 4 -0.60 7.40 -8.58
CA LEU A 4 -0.13 6.03 -8.41
C LEU A 4 1.19 6.07 -7.63
N LEU A 5 1.19 5.52 -6.42
CA LEU A 5 2.40 5.36 -5.61
C LEU A 5 2.88 3.91 -5.68
N ILE A 6 4.03 3.69 -6.29
CA ILE A 6 4.66 2.36 -6.38
C ILE A 6 5.77 2.28 -5.34
N ASN A 7 5.64 1.36 -4.40
CA ASN A 7 6.66 1.09 -3.40
C ASN A 7 6.57 -0.38 -2.97
N HIS A 8 7.60 -1.15 -3.31
CA HIS A 8 7.68 -2.58 -3.05
C HIS A 8 7.57 -2.97 -1.57
N TYR A 9 7.93 -2.07 -0.65
CA TYR A 9 7.83 -2.29 0.79
C TYR A 9 6.64 -1.62 1.46
N ALA A 10 5.72 -0.99 0.71
CA ALA A 10 4.67 -0.18 1.30
C ALA A 10 3.91 -0.92 2.40
N GLY A 11 3.85 -0.27 3.56
CA GLY A 11 3.14 -0.70 4.74
C GLY A 11 1.76 -0.07 4.84
N SER A 12 1.09 -0.38 5.93
CA SER A 12 -0.22 0.17 6.29
C SER A 12 -0.50 -0.14 7.75
N VAL A 13 -1.60 0.40 8.29
CA VAL A 13 -2.10 0.02 9.62
C VAL A 13 -2.42 -1.48 9.74
N ARG A 14 -2.64 -2.19 8.63
CA ARG A 14 -2.85 -3.66 8.59
C ARG A 14 -1.54 -4.44 8.42
N HIS A 15 -0.61 -3.89 7.65
CA HIS A 15 0.60 -4.58 7.18
C HIS A 15 1.85 -4.35 8.04
N GLY A 16 1.90 -3.25 8.80
CA GLY A 16 3.04 -2.87 9.61
C GLY A 16 3.96 -1.87 8.91
N MET A 17 5.26 -1.97 9.20
CA MET A 17 6.30 -0.99 8.86
C MET A 17 6.27 -0.50 7.42
N GLU A 18 6.86 0.69 7.26
CA GLU A 18 6.77 1.54 6.07
C GLU A 18 5.39 2.21 5.96
N TYR A 19 5.01 2.94 7.02
CA TYR A 19 3.72 3.62 7.15
C TYR A 19 3.58 4.89 6.28
N ARG A 20 4.68 5.39 5.72
CA ARG A 20 4.70 6.69 5.03
C ARG A 20 3.80 6.70 3.79
N PRO A 21 3.84 5.70 2.87
CA PRO A 21 2.88 5.60 1.76
C PRO A 21 1.43 5.68 2.21
N TYR A 22 1.09 4.97 3.28
CA TYR A 22 -0.28 4.95 3.80
C TYR A 22 -0.73 6.33 4.26
N PHE A 23 0.07 7.02 5.09
CA PHE A 23 -0.33 8.33 5.60
C PHE A 23 -0.27 9.43 4.55
N LEU A 24 0.69 9.40 3.62
CA LEU A 24 0.69 10.32 2.48
C LEU A 24 -0.54 10.12 1.59
N ALA A 25 -0.88 8.87 1.26
CA ALA A 25 -2.07 8.58 0.49
C ALA A 25 -3.35 9.03 1.20
N ARG A 26 -3.43 8.86 2.52
CA ARG A 26 -4.55 9.37 3.33
C ARG A 26 -4.71 10.88 3.20
N GLU A 27 -3.63 11.65 3.30
CA GLU A 27 -3.70 13.11 3.17
C GLU A 27 -3.98 13.55 1.72
N TRP A 28 -3.45 12.86 0.71
CA TRP A 28 -3.80 13.13 -0.68
C TRP A 28 -5.28 12.83 -0.99
N VAL A 29 -5.84 11.77 -0.42
CA VAL A 29 -7.28 11.49 -0.50
C VAL A 29 -8.09 12.61 0.15
N ARG A 30 -7.66 13.11 1.32
CA ARG A 30 -8.29 14.29 1.98
C ARG A 30 -8.22 15.55 1.14
N ALA A 31 -7.17 15.72 0.34
CA ALA A 31 -7.03 16.80 -0.63
C ALA A 31 -7.85 16.58 -1.94
N GLY A 32 -8.70 15.55 -2.02
CA GLY A 32 -9.56 15.28 -3.17
C GLY A 32 -8.88 14.53 -4.31
N HIS A 33 -7.78 13.83 -4.06
CA HIS A 33 -7.10 13.01 -5.07
C HIS A 33 -7.56 11.56 -5.03
N ARG A 34 -7.54 10.89 -6.18
CA ARG A 34 -7.71 9.45 -6.30
C ARG A 34 -6.33 8.81 -6.23
N VAL A 35 -6.09 7.98 -5.21
CA VAL A 35 -4.77 7.41 -4.94
C VAL A 35 -4.84 5.89 -4.95
N ARG A 36 -3.88 5.26 -5.65
CA ARG A 36 -3.61 3.81 -5.58
C ARG A 36 -2.17 3.62 -5.12
N ILE A 37 -1.97 2.78 -4.10
CA ILE A 37 -0.66 2.29 -3.71
C ILE A 37 -0.49 0.89 -4.32
N VAL A 38 0.64 0.62 -4.97
CA VAL A 38 1.02 -0.71 -5.45
C VAL A 38 2.29 -1.14 -4.73
N ALA A 39 2.26 -2.32 -4.13
CA ALA A 39 3.35 -2.91 -3.36
C ALA A 39 3.61 -4.35 -3.80
N ALA A 40 4.77 -4.90 -3.43
CA ALA A 40 5.03 -6.32 -3.65
C ALA A 40 4.17 -7.17 -2.70
N ALA A 41 3.89 -8.43 -3.08
CA ALA A 41 3.22 -9.40 -2.23
C ALA A 41 4.00 -9.74 -0.94
N HIS A 42 5.33 -9.68 -1.01
CA HIS A 42 6.22 -9.97 0.12
C HIS A 42 7.15 -8.77 0.41
N SER A 43 7.39 -8.52 1.68
CA SER A 43 8.36 -7.54 2.19
C SER A 43 8.84 -8.01 3.55
N HIS A 44 10.17 -8.08 3.74
CA HIS A 44 10.79 -8.44 5.02
C HIS A 44 10.56 -7.38 6.10
N LEU A 45 10.17 -6.16 5.71
CA LEU A 45 9.87 -5.07 6.65
C LEU A 45 8.45 -5.21 7.24
N ARG A 46 7.50 -5.83 6.52
CA ARG A 46 6.11 -5.93 6.97
C ARG A 46 5.95 -6.94 8.10
N SER A 47 5.15 -6.58 9.09
CA SER A 47 4.76 -7.48 10.17
C SER A 47 3.74 -8.53 9.70
N ARG A 48 2.92 -8.18 8.70
CA ARG A 48 1.93 -9.07 8.09
C ARG A 48 1.95 -8.88 6.58
N ALA A 49 2.18 -9.97 5.85
CA ALA A 49 2.12 -9.98 4.39
C ALA A 49 0.68 -10.24 3.91
N PRO A 50 0.25 -9.65 2.78
CA PRO A 50 -1.02 -9.99 2.14
C PRO A 50 -1.01 -11.45 1.66
N GLN A 51 -2.17 -12.11 1.70
CA GLN A 51 -2.34 -13.49 1.24
C GLN A 51 -2.97 -13.51 -0.14
N LEU A 52 -2.18 -13.80 -1.17
CA LEU A 52 -2.65 -13.74 -2.56
C LEU A 52 -3.49 -14.95 -2.99
N GLY A 53 -3.41 -16.08 -2.27
CA GLY A 53 -4.22 -17.28 -2.58
C GLY A 53 -4.04 -17.80 -4.01
N GLY A 54 -2.83 -17.71 -4.57
CA GLY A 54 -2.52 -18.12 -5.94
C GLY A 54 -2.86 -17.08 -7.02
N ARG A 55 -3.39 -15.91 -6.66
CA ARG A 55 -3.65 -14.80 -7.60
C ARG A 55 -2.37 -14.02 -7.85
N ALA A 56 -2.30 -13.36 -9.01
CA ALA A 56 -1.19 -12.46 -9.34
C ALA A 56 -1.31 -11.08 -8.64
N VAL A 57 -2.54 -10.67 -8.29
CA VAL A 57 -2.85 -9.35 -7.72
C VAL A 57 -3.93 -9.49 -6.64
N LEU A 58 -3.87 -8.65 -5.61
CA LEU A 58 -4.86 -8.50 -4.55
C LEU A 58 -5.16 -7.00 -4.34
N ASP A 59 -6.44 -6.62 -4.36
CA ASP A 59 -6.91 -5.28 -3.99
C ASP A 59 -7.50 -5.32 -2.57
N GLU A 60 -7.09 -4.38 -1.69
CA GLU A 60 -7.46 -4.30 -0.25
C GLU A 60 -7.86 -2.89 0.21
#